data_AF-A0A957Q7G6-F1
#
_entry.id   AF-A0A957Q7G6-F1
#
_cell.length_a   1.000
_cell.length_b   1.000
_cell.length_c   1.000
_cell.angle_alpha   90.00
_cell.angle_beta   90.00
_cell.angle_gamma   90.00
#
_symmetry.space_group_name_H-M   'P 1'
#
loop_
_entity.id
_entity.type
_entity.pdbx_description
1 polymer ?
#
loop_
_entity_poly.entity_id
_entity_poly.type
_entity_poly.pdbx_seq_one_letter_code
_entity_poly.pdbx_strand_id
1 'polypeptide(L)'
;TAGGEAAVARLWAARKIGTMLQQIRRSGPDPELIDAIIALSLEYGIVTPYTSSYVPEPVDQLMSGANGGQQTAADAFATPASAAASNAMDNDVAAVAAPASQEEAAAVSLRMQRAVGADAVAMSETIGELQTGNVAQRTQGAKYVAGRTFVPQPVIQNHEEYLLTRWIDTRYNDRMQLQPVLFGSDCYFAMLSAAQSASASGDRIAFAEWLSVAPELILVLDDSHALLITTELDATQAQTCPTITGAL
;
A
#
# COMPACT_ATOMS: atom_id res chain seq x y z
N THR A 1 5.93 25.87 7.99
CA THR A 1 5.96 25.23 6.66
C THR A 1 6.96 24.08 6.68
N ALA A 2 6.58 22.94 7.25
CA ALA A 2 7.47 21.82 7.55
C ALA A 2 7.34 20.64 6.55
N GLY A 3 6.88 20.91 5.32
CA GLY A 3 6.66 19.86 4.30
C GLY A 3 7.83 19.65 3.32
N GLY A 4 8.78 20.59 3.24
CA GLY A 4 9.82 20.58 2.23
C GLY A 4 10.87 19.48 2.42
N GLU A 5 11.33 19.29 3.66
CA GLU A 5 12.40 18.34 3.99
C GLU A 5 11.96 16.89 3.73
N ALA A 6 10.74 16.51 4.15
CA ALA A 6 10.19 15.18 3.90
C ALA A 6 10.01 14.89 2.40
N ALA A 7 9.58 15.89 1.60
CA ALA A 7 9.44 15.73 0.16
C ALA A 7 10.80 15.54 -0.53
N VAL A 8 11.82 16.28 -0.11
CA VAL A 8 13.19 16.14 -0.61
C VAL A 8 13.77 14.78 -0.23
N ALA A 9 13.55 14.32 1.00
CA ALA A 9 14.01 13.01 1.46
C ALA A 9 13.39 11.87 0.64
N ARG A 10 12.08 11.93 0.35
CA ARG A 10 11.40 10.95 -0.49
C ARG A 10 11.91 10.95 -1.94
N LEU A 11 12.19 12.13 -2.50
CA LEU A 11 12.77 12.24 -3.85
C LEU A 11 14.17 11.63 -3.90
N TRP A 12 14.99 11.89 -2.89
CA TRP A 12 16.31 11.26 -2.75
C TRP A 12 16.18 9.73 -2.68
N ALA A 13 15.27 9.21 -1.84
CA ALA A 13 15.06 7.78 -1.67
C ALA A 13 14.65 7.10 -2.98
N ALA A 14 13.70 7.67 -3.72
CA ALA A 14 13.27 7.16 -5.03
C ALA A 14 14.44 7.07 -6.02
N ARG A 15 15.30 8.10 -6.06
CA ARG A 15 16.48 8.11 -6.93
C ARG A 15 17.54 7.09 -6.49
N LYS A 16 17.74 6.93 -5.19
CA LYS A 16 18.69 5.97 -4.62
C LYS A 16 18.27 4.53 -4.92
N ILE A 17 16.99 4.20 -4.68
CA ILE A 17 16.38 2.91 -5.03
C ILE A 17 16.56 2.62 -6.52
N GLY A 18 16.25 3.58 -7.39
CA GLY A 18 16.42 3.42 -8.84
C GLY A 18 17.86 3.05 -9.24
N THR A 19 18.85 3.64 -8.57
CA THR A 19 20.28 3.34 -8.81
C THR A 19 20.64 1.93 -8.34
N MET A 20 20.12 1.49 -7.18
CA MET A 20 20.34 0.13 -6.66
C MET A 20 19.68 -0.92 -7.57
N LEU A 21 18.46 -0.68 -8.05
CA LEU A 21 17.79 -1.56 -9.01
C LEU A 21 18.56 -1.67 -10.33
N GLN A 22 19.15 -0.57 -10.81
CA GLN A 22 20.03 -0.61 -11.99
C GLN A 22 21.29 -1.44 -11.75
N GLN A 23 21.88 -1.37 -10.55
CA GLN A 23 23.02 -2.19 -10.18
C GLN A 23 22.64 -3.67 -10.19
N ILE A 24 21.53 -4.05 -9.56
CA ILE A 24 21.02 -5.44 -9.56
C ILE A 24 20.79 -5.95 -10.99
N ARG A 25 20.25 -5.13 -11.88
CA ARG A 25 20.09 -5.50 -13.30
C ARG A 25 21.41 -5.79 -14.01
N ARG A 26 22.51 -5.13 -13.60
CA ARG A 26 23.83 -5.27 -14.23
C ARG A 26 24.68 -6.39 -13.63
N SER A 27 24.64 -6.58 -12.31
CA SER A 27 25.51 -7.52 -11.59
C SER A 27 24.79 -8.75 -11.03
N GLY A 28 23.47 -8.80 -11.13
CA GLY A 28 22.64 -9.83 -10.49
C GLY A 28 22.19 -9.43 -9.07
N PRO A 29 21.30 -10.23 -8.45
CA PRO A 29 20.78 -9.96 -7.12
C PRO A 29 21.87 -10.08 -6.04
N ASP A 30 21.97 -9.06 -5.21
CA ASP A 30 22.87 -8.97 -4.06
C ASP A 30 22.00 -8.75 -2.81
N PRO A 31 22.09 -9.63 -1.78
CA PRO A 31 21.26 -9.52 -0.58
C PRO A 31 21.39 -8.16 0.12
N GLU A 32 22.59 -7.57 0.19
CA GLU A 32 22.76 -6.27 0.86
C GLU A 32 22.04 -5.14 0.13
N LEU A 33 22.04 -5.17 -1.21
CA LEU A 33 21.29 -4.22 -2.03
C LEU A 33 19.78 -4.42 -1.91
N ILE A 34 19.33 -5.66 -1.85
CA ILE A 34 17.91 -5.99 -1.68
C ILE A 34 17.42 -5.49 -0.33
N ASP A 35 18.16 -5.77 0.74
CA ASP A 35 17.81 -5.33 2.10
C ASP A 35 17.78 -3.80 2.20
N ALA A 36 18.74 -3.11 1.58
CA ALA A 36 18.75 -1.65 1.52
C ALA A 36 17.56 -1.07 0.71
N ILE A 37 17.16 -1.72 -0.38
CA ILE A 37 15.97 -1.35 -1.15
C ILE A 37 14.71 -1.53 -0.28
N ILE A 38 14.59 -2.66 0.42
CA ILE A 38 13.44 -2.95 1.29
C ILE A 38 13.35 -1.89 2.40
N ALA A 39 14.46 -1.59 3.09
CA ALA A 39 14.49 -0.59 4.15
C ALA A 39 14.03 0.79 3.66
N LEU A 40 14.60 1.29 2.56
CA LEU A 40 14.20 2.60 1.99
C LEU A 40 12.75 2.59 1.49
N SER A 41 12.30 1.46 0.94
CA SER A 41 10.93 1.31 0.44
C SER A 41 9.91 1.40 1.56
N LEU A 42 10.16 0.73 2.69
CA LEU A 42 9.29 0.74 3.86
C LEU A 42 9.33 2.09 4.59
N GLU A 43 10.49 2.74 4.66
CA GLU A 43 10.65 4.05 5.28
C GLU A 43 9.90 5.16 4.51
N TYR A 44 10.10 5.23 3.19
CA TYR A 44 9.59 6.32 2.35
C TYR A 44 8.31 5.98 1.57
N GLY A 45 7.74 4.79 1.80
CA GLY A 45 6.50 4.38 1.15
C GLY A 45 6.66 4.29 -0.37
N ILE A 46 7.74 3.63 -0.82
CA ILE A 46 8.06 3.48 -2.25
C ILE A 46 7.87 2.01 -2.62
N VAL A 47 6.97 1.75 -3.56
CA VAL A 47 6.70 0.39 -4.03
C VAL A 47 7.83 -0.06 -4.97
N THR A 48 8.44 -1.20 -4.69
CA THR A 48 9.52 -1.78 -5.50
C THR A 48 9.25 -3.26 -5.78
N PRO A 49 9.97 -3.90 -6.73
CA PRO A 49 9.84 -5.34 -6.97
C PRO A 49 10.13 -6.23 -5.74
N TYR A 50 10.81 -5.68 -4.73
CA TYR A 50 11.17 -6.37 -3.49
C TYR A 50 10.25 -6.04 -2.32
N THR A 51 9.27 -5.14 -2.50
CA THR A 51 8.29 -4.79 -1.48
C THR A 51 6.86 -4.99 -1.99
N SER A 52 6.15 -5.95 -1.40
CA SER A 52 4.71 -6.09 -1.61
C SER A 52 3.97 -5.23 -0.58
N SER A 53 3.25 -4.21 -1.05
CA SER A 53 2.27 -3.49 -0.23
C SER A 53 0.92 -4.17 -0.40
N TYR A 54 0.28 -4.55 0.71
CA TYR A 54 -1.08 -5.09 0.68
C TYR A 54 -2.05 -3.98 0.28
N VAL A 55 -2.62 -4.08 -0.91
CA VAL A 55 -3.75 -3.24 -1.33
C VAL A 55 -4.99 -4.06 -1.03
N PRO A 56 -5.81 -3.65 -0.05
CA PRO A 56 -7.13 -4.25 0.09
C PRO A 56 -7.88 -4.04 -1.22
N GLU A 57 -8.41 -5.11 -1.81
CA GLU A 57 -9.34 -4.96 -2.93
C GLU A 57 -10.47 -4.05 -2.46
N PRO A 58 -10.83 -3.01 -3.23
CA PRO A 58 -11.99 -2.23 -2.88
C PRO A 58 -13.15 -3.22 -2.75
N VAL A 59 -13.74 -3.27 -1.57
CA VAL A 59 -15.10 -3.79 -1.37
C VAL A 59 -16.00 -2.82 -2.12
N ASP A 60 -15.97 -2.92 -3.44
CA ASP A 60 -16.78 -2.12 -4.33
C ASP A 60 -18.22 -2.53 -4.07
N GLN A 61 -18.94 -1.62 -3.41
CA GLN A 61 -20.20 -1.07 -3.91
C GLN A 61 -21.35 -2.03 -4.22
N LEU A 62 -21.26 -3.31 -3.88
CA LEU A 62 -22.34 -4.30 -3.98
C LEU A 62 -23.49 -4.01 -3.00
N MET A 63 -23.27 -3.16 -2.01
CA MET A 63 -24.29 -2.76 -1.01
C MET A 63 -24.94 -1.41 -1.30
N SER A 64 -24.55 -0.70 -2.37
CA SER A 64 -25.17 0.57 -2.80
C SER A 64 -25.95 0.38 -4.10
N GLY A 65 -26.96 -0.48 -4.08
CA GLY A 65 -27.83 -0.71 -5.24
C GLY A 65 -29.09 -1.54 -5.01
N ALA A 66 -29.23 -2.25 -3.88
CA ALA A 66 -30.39 -3.11 -3.64
C ALA A 66 -31.47 -2.43 -2.77
N ASN A 67 -32.01 -1.32 -3.24
CA ASN A 67 -33.35 -0.88 -2.86
C ASN A 67 -34.06 -0.34 -4.11
N GLY A 68 -34.81 -1.22 -4.78
CA GLY A 68 -35.84 -0.84 -5.75
C GLY A 68 -35.70 -1.46 -7.13
N GLY A 69 -36.40 -2.58 -7.35
CA GLY A 69 -36.81 -3.00 -8.70
C GLY A 69 -36.37 -4.39 -9.10
N GLN A 70 -37.25 -5.37 -8.90
CA GLN A 70 -37.23 -6.64 -9.65
C GLN A 70 -37.12 -6.37 -11.15
N GLN A 71 -36.01 -6.75 -11.77
CA GLN A 71 -35.98 -7.15 -13.18
C GLN A 71 -35.12 -8.40 -13.32
N THR A 72 -35.80 -9.46 -13.74
CA THR A 72 -35.33 -10.83 -13.88
C THR A 72 -34.23 -10.96 -14.93
N ALA A 73 -33.20 -11.74 -14.60
CA ALA A 73 -32.06 -12.09 -15.44
C ALA A 73 -32.40 -13.05 -16.60
N ALA A 74 -33.36 -12.70 -17.45
CA ALA A 74 -33.91 -13.62 -18.47
C ALA A 74 -33.93 -13.12 -19.93
N ASP A 75 -33.49 -11.90 -20.26
CA ASP A 75 -33.71 -11.33 -21.63
C ASP A 75 -32.45 -10.92 -22.41
N ALA A 76 -31.25 -11.39 -22.05
CA ALA A 76 -30.03 -11.12 -22.85
C ALA A 76 -29.57 -12.29 -23.74
N PHE A 77 -30.39 -13.33 -23.90
CA PHE A 77 -30.05 -14.53 -24.67
C PHE A 77 -30.94 -14.70 -25.92
N ALA A 78 -30.89 -13.74 -26.85
CA ALA A 78 -31.35 -13.97 -28.23
C ALA A 78 -30.93 -12.84 -29.18
N THR A 79 -29.91 -13.09 -30.02
CA THR A 79 -30.01 -12.85 -31.48
C THR A 79 -28.87 -13.56 -32.21
N PRO A 80 -29.16 -14.29 -33.31
CA PRO A 80 -28.19 -15.13 -34.01
C PRO A 80 -27.38 -14.38 -35.08
N ALA A 81 -26.29 -15.03 -35.48
CA ALA A 81 -25.32 -14.64 -36.49
C ALA A 81 -25.88 -14.27 -37.88
N SER A 82 -25.15 -13.40 -38.58
CA SER A 82 -24.96 -13.52 -40.03
C SER A 82 -23.53 -13.11 -40.41
N ALA A 83 -22.91 -13.97 -41.22
CA ALA A 83 -21.53 -13.93 -41.64
C ALA A 83 -21.28 -12.91 -42.77
N ALA A 84 -20.11 -12.29 -42.76
CA ALA A 84 -19.39 -11.91 -43.97
C ALA A 84 -17.88 -12.02 -43.70
N ALA A 85 -17.27 -13.01 -44.33
CA ALA A 85 -15.83 -13.24 -44.31
C ALA A 85 -15.08 -12.15 -45.09
N SER A 86 -13.96 -11.69 -44.56
CA SER A 86 -12.71 -11.54 -45.33
C SER A 86 -11.54 -11.18 -44.40
N ASN A 87 -10.47 -11.97 -44.51
CA ASN A 87 -9.19 -11.80 -43.84
C ASN A 87 -8.56 -10.44 -44.17
N ALA A 88 -8.01 -9.73 -43.18
CA ALA A 88 -6.78 -8.94 -43.29
C ALA A 88 -6.34 -8.40 -41.92
N MET A 89 -5.17 -8.89 -41.47
CA MET A 89 -4.26 -8.35 -40.45
C MET A 89 -4.79 -8.08 -39.04
N ASP A 90 -4.46 -9.04 -38.16
CA ASP A 90 -4.36 -8.90 -36.71
C ASP A 90 -3.58 -7.63 -36.34
N ASN A 91 -4.30 -6.68 -35.75
CA ASN A 91 -3.71 -5.62 -34.95
C ASN A 91 -4.64 -5.33 -33.76
N ASP A 92 -4.99 -6.39 -33.04
CA ASP A 92 -5.71 -6.27 -31.78
C ASP A 92 -4.70 -6.14 -30.65
N VAL A 93 -4.43 -4.88 -30.31
CA VAL A 93 -3.94 -4.49 -28.99
C VAL A 93 -5.10 -4.69 -28.00
N ALA A 94 -5.44 -5.95 -27.76
CA ALA A 94 -6.41 -6.32 -26.74
C ALA A 94 -5.78 -6.01 -25.39
N ALA A 95 -6.46 -5.16 -24.62
CA ALA A 95 -6.15 -4.87 -23.23
C ALA A 95 -5.85 -6.18 -22.49
N VAL A 96 -4.62 -6.34 -22.04
CA VAL A 96 -4.19 -7.52 -21.26
C VAL A 96 -4.77 -7.35 -19.86
N ALA A 97 -6.01 -7.80 -19.68
CA ALA A 97 -6.52 -8.16 -18.37
C ALA A 97 -5.60 -9.22 -17.75
N ALA A 98 -5.45 -9.19 -16.42
CA ALA A 98 -4.69 -10.21 -15.71
C ALA A 98 -5.17 -11.61 -16.15
N PRO A 99 -4.26 -12.54 -16.52
CA PRO A 99 -4.67 -13.85 -17.01
C PRO A 99 -5.48 -14.55 -15.93
N ALA A 100 -6.73 -14.91 -16.24
CA ALA A 100 -7.67 -15.51 -15.30
C ALA A 100 -7.35 -17.00 -15.06
N SER A 101 -6.41 -17.56 -15.83
CA SER A 101 -6.00 -18.97 -15.77
C SER A 101 -4.49 -19.16 -15.95
N GLN A 102 -3.99 -20.29 -15.44
CA GLN A 102 -2.57 -20.68 -15.58
C GLN A 102 -2.16 -20.93 -17.04
N GLU A 103 -3.10 -21.37 -17.89
CA GLU A 103 -2.84 -21.58 -19.32
C GLU A 103 -2.67 -20.25 -20.06
N GLU A 104 -3.47 -19.23 -19.73
CA GLU A 104 -3.31 -17.89 -20.29
C GLU A 104 -2.01 -17.25 -19.83
N ALA A 105 -1.62 -17.42 -18.57
CA ALA A 105 -0.34 -16.93 -18.05
C ALA A 105 0.86 -17.58 -18.79
N ALA A 106 0.79 -18.87 -19.08
CA ALA A 106 1.82 -19.59 -19.84
C ALA A 106 1.86 -19.12 -21.31
N ALA A 107 0.72 -18.87 -21.94
CA ALA A 107 0.62 -18.38 -23.31
C ALA A 107 1.16 -16.94 -23.45
N VAL A 108 0.86 -16.06 -22.48
CA VAL A 108 1.42 -14.70 -22.40
C VAL A 108 2.94 -14.76 -22.20
N SER A 109 3.43 -15.63 -21.31
CA SER A 109 4.86 -15.83 -21.08
C SER A 109 5.60 -16.32 -22.33
N LEU A 110 4.99 -17.22 -23.11
CA LEU A 110 5.58 -17.75 -24.33
C LEU A 110 5.63 -16.71 -25.46
N ARG A 111 4.60 -15.85 -25.56
CA ARG A 111 4.59 -14.69 -26.48
C ARG A 111 5.68 -13.69 -26.11
N MET A 112 5.84 -13.43 -24.82
CA MET A 112 6.88 -12.54 -24.29
C MET A 112 8.30 -13.05 -24.57
N GLN A 113 8.53 -14.37 -24.50
CA GLN A 113 9.83 -14.97 -24.80
C GLN A 113 10.19 -14.96 -26.29
N ARG A 114 9.21 -14.77 -27.19
CA ARG A 114 9.39 -14.81 -28.64
C ARG A 114 9.35 -13.43 -29.32
N ALA A 115 8.96 -12.39 -28.60
CA ALA A 115 8.93 -11.04 -29.13
C ALA A 115 10.35 -10.56 -29.48
N VAL A 116 10.54 -10.08 -30.71
CA VAL A 116 11.82 -9.54 -31.22
C VAL A 116 11.56 -8.28 -32.04
N GLY A 117 12.56 -7.40 -32.12
CA GLY A 117 12.47 -6.18 -32.94
C GLY A 117 11.41 -5.21 -32.42
N ALA A 118 10.58 -4.68 -33.34
CA ALA A 118 9.54 -3.70 -33.02
C ALA A 118 8.51 -4.25 -32.00
N ASP A 119 8.19 -5.55 -32.07
CA ASP A 119 7.24 -6.19 -31.16
C ASP A 119 7.80 -6.26 -29.73
N ALA A 120 9.11 -6.45 -29.57
CA ALA A 120 9.75 -6.44 -28.25
C ALA A 120 9.74 -5.04 -27.63
N VAL A 121 9.87 -3.99 -28.45
CA VAL A 121 9.80 -2.59 -27.99
C VAL A 121 8.39 -2.24 -27.55
N ALA A 122 7.38 -2.55 -28.37
CA ALA A 122 5.97 -2.32 -28.02
C ALA A 122 5.53 -3.11 -26.77
N MET A 123 6.00 -4.35 -26.61
CA MET A 123 5.77 -5.12 -25.39
C MET A 123 6.49 -4.52 -24.17
N SER A 124 7.70 -3.97 -24.33
CA SER A 124 8.39 -3.30 -23.24
C SER A 124 7.69 -2.01 -22.80
N GLU A 125 7.12 -1.25 -23.74
CA GLU A 125 6.36 -0.04 -23.46
C GLU A 125 5.06 -0.35 -22.70
N THR A 126 4.29 -1.33 -23.19
CA THR A 126 3.06 -1.80 -22.52
C THR A 126 3.34 -2.38 -21.12
N ILE A 127 4.42 -3.13 -20.93
CA ILE A 127 4.85 -3.59 -19.59
C ILE A 127 5.23 -2.40 -18.70
N GLY A 128 5.91 -1.39 -19.24
CA GLY A 128 6.26 -0.17 -18.52
C GLY A 128 5.02 0.61 -18.05
N GLU A 129 4.00 0.71 -18.89
CA GLU A 129 2.72 1.34 -18.57
C GLU A 129 1.95 0.54 -17.51
N LEU A 130 1.90 -0.79 -17.61
CA LEU A 130 1.27 -1.66 -16.61
C LEU A 130 1.99 -1.63 -15.26
N GLN A 131 3.32 -1.54 -15.26
CA GLN A 131 4.12 -1.38 -14.04
C GLN A 131 3.86 -0.02 -13.39
N THR A 132 3.80 1.04 -14.19
CA THR A 132 3.56 2.40 -13.71
C THR A 132 2.13 2.58 -13.20
N GLY A 133 1.14 2.02 -13.91
CA GLY A 133 -0.27 2.00 -13.50
C GLY A 133 -0.49 1.21 -12.20
N ASN A 134 0.14 0.04 -12.06
CA ASN A 134 0.10 -0.72 -10.81
C ASN A 134 0.73 0.02 -9.62
N VAL A 135 1.87 0.70 -9.82
CA VAL A 135 2.51 1.47 -8.74
C VAL A 135 1.65 2.67 -8.33
N ALA A 136 1.03 3.37 -9.29
CA ALA A 136 0.11 4.47 -9.02
C ALA A 136 -1.17 4.01 -8.28
N GLN A 137 -1.72 2.84 -8.65
CA GLN A 137 -2.90 2.26 -8.01
C GLN A 137 -2.59 1.71 -6.60
N ARG A 138 -1.39 1.15 -6.39
CA ARG A 138 -0.93 0.62 -5.08
C ARG A 138 -0.68 1.66 -4.00
N THR A 139 -0.58 2.93 -4.39
CA THR A 139 -0.35 4.05 -3.46
C THR A 139 -1.63 4.86 -3.18
N GLN A 140 -2.78 4.45 -3.74
CA GLN A 140 -4.04 5.15 -3.53
C GLN A 140 -4.42 5.10 -2.05
N GLY A 141 -4.58 6.28 -1.46
CA GLY A 141 -4.96 6.44 -0.05
C GLY A 141 -3.80 6.49 0.94
N ALA A 142 -2.53 6.35 0.54
CA ALA A 142 -1.42 6.53 1.48
C ALA A 142 -1.29 7.99 1.96
N LYS A 143 -1.06 8.19 3.27
CA LYS A 143 -0.80 9.50 3.88
C LYS A 143 0.69 9.62 4.18
N TYR A 144 1.26 10.79 3.88
CA TYR A 144 2.65 11.12 4.19
C TYR A 144 2.66 12.24 5.23
N VAL A 145 3.12 11.94 6.44
CA VAL A 145 3.09 12.87 7.57
C VAL A 145 4.44 12.87 8.25
N ALA A 146 5.09 14.04 8.29
CA ALA A 146 6.41 14.25 8.89
C ALA A 146 7.42 13.11 8.61
N GLY A 147 7.63 12.80 7.33
CA GLY A 147 8.60 11.79 6.89
C GLY A 147 8.13 10.34 6.96
N ARG A 148 6.98 10.05 7.57
CA ARG A 148 6.42 8.69 7.65
C ARG A 148 5.33 8.44 6.61
N THR A 149 5.19 7.18 6.23
CA THR A 149 4.13 6.72 5.33
C THR A 149 3.14 5.86 6.10
N PHE A 150 1.85 6.17 5.92
CA PHE A 150 0.74 5.42 6.50
C PHE A 150 -0.17 4.90 5.40
N VAL A 151 -0.48 3.61 5.45
CA VAL A 151 -1.40 2.95 4.51
C VAL A 151 -2.71 2.59 5.21
N PRO A 152 -3.87 2.78 4.55
CA PRO A 152 -5.16 2.38 5.09
C PRO A 152 -5.37 0.87 4.97
N GLN A 153 -5.75 0.22 6.06
CA GLN A 153 -6.20 -1.16 6.10
C GLN A 153 -7.64 -1.22 6.64
N PRO A 154 -8.61 -1.77 5.90
CA PRO A 154 -9.95 -2.02 6.42
C PRO A 154 -9.88 -3.08 7.52
N VAL A 155 -10.53 -2.80 8.65
CA VAL A 155 -10.69 -3.69 9.79
C VAL A 155 -12.18 -3.80 10.08
N ILE A 156 -12.66 -5.03 10.25
CA ILE A 156 -14.02 -5.32 10.67
C ILE A 156 -14.03 -5.30 12.19
N GLN A 157 -14.82 -4.41 12.80
CA GLN A 157 -14.73 -4.18 14.24
C GLN A 157 -15.79 -4.98 15.05
N ASN A 158 -16.93 -5.40 14.48
CA ASN A 158 -18.04 -5.97 15.27
C ASN A 158 -18.98 -6.93 14.48
N HIS A 159 -19.95 -7.51 15.18
CA HIS A 159 -20.99 -8.43 14.67
C HIS A 159 -21.92 -7.85 13.58
N GLU A 160 -21.91 -6.52 13.40
CA GLU A 160 -22.67 -5.76 12.39
C GLU A 160 -21.79 -5.32 11.19
N GLU A 161 -20.56 -5.84 11.06
CA GLU A 161 -19.66 -5.65 9.92
C GLU A 161 -19.31 -4.18 9.56
N TYR A 162 -19.24 -3.27 10.53
CA TYR A 162 -18.69 -1.94 10.26
C TYR A 162 -17.20 -2.03 9.90
N LEU A 163 -16.87 -1.51 8.71
CA LEU A 163 -15.50 -1.35 8.23
C LEU A 163 -14.92 -0.06 8.81
N LEU A 164 -14.08 -0.20 9.83
CA LEU A 164 -13.19 0.87 10.21
C LEU A 164 -11.93 0.83 9.35
N THR A 165 -11.36 2.01 9.09
CA THR A 165 -10.05 2.10 8.43
C THR A 165 -8.98 2.30 9.48
N ARG A 166 -8.14 1.28 9.68
CA ARG A 166 -6.93 1.38 10.48
C ARG A 166 -5.78 1.87 9.62
N TRP A 167 -5.09 2.89 10.06
CA TRP A 167 -3.90 3.41 9.39
C TRP A 167 -2.66 2.73 9.96
N ILE A 168 -1.75 2.29 9.10
CA ILE A 168 -0.58 1.50 9.51
C ILE A 168 0.68 2.15 8.97
N ASP A 169 1.63 2.43 9.87
CA ASP A 169 3.00 2.80 9.51
C ASP A 169 3.64 1.65 8.72
N THR A 170 4.13 1.93 7.51
CA THR A 170 4.67 0.91 6.59
C THR A 170 5.87 0.15 7.14
N ARG A 171 6.51 0.63 8.21
CA ARG A 171 7.61 -0.08 8.90
C ARG A 171 7.12 -1.15 9.87
N TYR A 172 5.83 -1.19 10.17
CA TYR A 172 5.26 -2.15 11.11
C TYR A 172 5.44 -3.58 10.60
N ASN A 173 5.77 -4.49 11.52
CA ASN A 173 5.74 -5.92 11.28
C ASN A 173 5.11 -6.65 12.47
N ASP A 174 4.66 -7.88 12.24
CA ASP A 174 3.97 -8.74 13.21
C ASP A 174 4.85 -9.24 14.36
N ARG A 175 6.17 -9.05 14.28
CA ARG A 175 7.13 -9.40 15.35
C ARG A 175 7.30 -8.29 16.37
N MET A 176 6.83 -7.08 16.07
CA MET A 176 6.85 -5.96 17.01
C MET A 176 5.84 -6.18 18.14
N GLN A 177 6.21 -5.77 19.35
CA GLN A 177 5.32 -5.73 20.50
C GLN A 177 4.34 -4.59 20.32
N LEU A 178 3.07 -4.95 20.11
CA LEU A 178 1.99 -4.00 19.92
C LEU A 178 1.39 -3.60 21.27
N GLN A 179 1.53 -2.33 21.64
CA GLN A 179 0.98 -1.79 22.87
C GLN A 179 -0.29 -0.97 22.59
N PRO A 180 -1.47 -1.41 23.06
CA PRO A 180 -2.72 -0.73 22.83
C PRO A 180 -2.90 0.49 23.74
N VAL A 181 -3.37 1.59 23.16
CA VAL A 181 -3.72 2.82 23.86
C VAL A 181 -5.07 3.32 23.35
N LEU A 182 -5.98 3.59 24.28
CA LEU A 182 -7.28 4.14 23.94
C LEU A 182 -7.14 5.58 23.45
N PHE A 183 -7.70 5.86 22.27
CA PHE A 183 -7.77 7.18 21.69
C PHE A 183 -8.47 8.16 22.66
N GLY A 184 -7.87 9.33 22.88
CA GLY A 184 -8.44 10.36 23.75
C GLY A 184 -8.46 10.03 25.25
N SER A 185 -7.82 8.95 25.69
CA SER A 185 -7.64 8.65 27.12
C SER A 185 -6.60 9.57 27.80
N ASP A 186 -6.58 9.60 29.12
CA ASP A 186 -5.53 10.29 29.90
C ASP A 186 -4.13 9.82 29.49
N CYS A 187 -4.00 8.53 29.18
CA CYS A 187 -2.78 7.93 28.67
C CYS A 187 -2.32 8.53 27.35
N TYR A 188 -3.26 8.71 26.41
CA TYR A 188 -3.01 9.31 25.10
C TYR A 188 -2.51 10.75 25.24
N PHE A 189 -3.14 11.54 26.10
CA PHE A 189 -2.72 12.92 26.35
C PHE A 189 -1.42 13.03 27.17
N ALA A 190 -1.16 12.09 28.09
CA ALA A 190 0.12 12.00 28.80
C ALA A 190 1.27 11.74 27.82
N MET A 191 1.09 10.87 26.83
CA MET A 191 2.07 10.65 25.76
C MET A 191 2.30 11.89 24.90
N LEU A 192 1.23 12.58 24.48
CA LEU A 192 1.34 13.82 23.70
C LEU A 192 2.10 14.92 24.46
N SER A 193 1.84 15.08 25.75
CA SER A 193 2.52 16.09 26.58
C SER A 193 3.97 15.71 26.89
N ALA A 194 4.25 14.43 27.12
CA ALA A 194 5.62 13.91 27.25
C ALA A 194 6.43 14.12 25.96
N ALA A 195 5.81 13.95 24.79
CA ALA A 195 6.46 14.20 23.51
C ALA A 195 6.78 15.69 23.27
N GLN A 196 5.85 16.59 23.64
CA GLN A 196 6.04 18.04 23.49
C GLN A 196 7.11 18.61 24.44
N SER A 197 7.14 18.15 25.69
CA SER A 197 8.05 18.70 26.72
C SER A 197 9.53 18.33 26.53
N ALA A 198 9.81 17.28 25.76
CA ALA A 198 11.16 16.80 25.50
C ALA A 198 11.78 17.36 24.18
N SER A 199 11.16 18.39 23.60
CA SER A 199 11.50 18.98 22.29
C SER A 199 12.84 19.73 22.30
N ALA A 200 13.93 19.00 22.04
CA ALA A 200 15.21 19.55 21.61
C ALA A 200 15.73 18.95 20.28
N SER A 201 15.10 17.87 19.78
CA SER A 201 15.42 17.21 18.50
C SER A 201 14.20 17.18 17.55
N GLY A 202 14.45 17.35 16.25
CA GLY A 202 13.43 17.50 15.21
C GLY A 202 12.47 16.31 15.05
N ASP A 203 12.86 15.10 15.44
CA ASP A 203 12.04 13.89 15.31
C ASP A 203 10.78 13.86 16.21
N ARG A 204 10.72 14.68 17.26
CA ARG A 204 9.65 14.59 18.28
C ARG A 204 8.47 15.54 18.06
N ILE A 205 8.64 16.61 17.27
CA ILE A 205 7.53 17.46 16.79
C ILE A 205 6.62 16.63 15.86
N ALA A 206 7.21 15.69 15.13
CA ALA A 206 6.51 14.79 14.23
C ALA A 206 5.55 13.82 14.95
N PHE A 207 5.78 13.49 16.24
CA PHE A 207 4.96 12.53 16.97
C PHE A 207 3.49 12.96 17.11
N ALA A 208 3.24 14.22 17.44
CA ALA A 208 1.88 14.75 17.51
C ALA A 208 1.21 14.79 16.12
N GLU A 209 1.99 15.08 15.07
CA GLU A 209 1.51 15.05 13.69
C GLU A 209 1.12 13.63 13.28
N TRP A 210 1.92 12.61 13.64
CA TRP A 210 1.59 11.21 13.36
C TRP A 210 0.32 10.75 14.08
N LEU A 211 0.11 11.12 15.34
CA LEU A 211 -1.12 10.78 16.07
C LEU A 211 -2.37 11.45 15.46
N SER A 212 -2.21 12.55 14.71
CA SER A 212 -3.33 13.20 14.01
C SER A 212 -3.79 12.48 12.74
N VAL A 213 -3.08 11.42 12.31
CA VAL A 213 -3.39 10.67 11.08
C VAL A 213 -4.79 10.06 11.11
N ALA A 214 -5.15 9.41 12.23
CA ALA A 214 -6.44 8.75 12.45
C ALA A 214 -6.61 8.28 13.92
N PRO A 215 -7.85 8.08 14.40
CA PRO A 215 -8.13 7.50 15.71
C PRO A 215 -7.88 5.98 15.79
N GLU A 216 -7.76 5.31 14.63
CA GLU A 216 -7.31 3.92 14.48
C GLU A 216 -5.96 3.92 13.77
N LEU A 217 -4.87 3.69 14.52
CA LEU A 217 -3.51 3.88 14.02
C LEU A 217 -2.54 2.86 14.63
N ILE A 218 -1.73 2.22 13.80
CA ILE A 218 -0.52 1.50 14.21
C ILE A 218 0.70 2.38 13.90
N LEU A 219 1.46 2.71 14.94
CA LEU A 219 2.61 3.60 14.87
C LEU A 219 3.86 2.88 15.39
N VAL A 220 4.90 2.78 14.56
CA VAL A 220 6.18 2.17 14.98
C VAL A 220 6.97 3.15 15.84
N LEU A 221 7.42 2.73 17.02
CA LEU A 221 8.29 3.53 17.88
C LEU A 221 9.76 3.22 17.61
N ASP A 222 10.10 1.95 17.57
CA ASP A 222 11.45 1.42 17.35
C ASP A 222 11.40 0.07 16.62
N ASP A 223 12.53 -0.61 16.51
CA ASP A 223 12.66 -1.90 15.80
C ASP A 223 11.81 -3.04 16.39
N SER A 224 11.37 -2.90 17.65
CA SER A 224 10.69 -3.95 18.42
C SER A 224 9.36 -3.54 19.04
N HIS A 225 9.03 -2.25 19.10
CA HIS A 225 7.80 -1.75 19.72
C HIS A 225 6.95 -0.91 18.74
N ALA A 226 5.65 -1.15 18.78
CA ALA A 226 4.65 -0.36 18.06
C ALA A 226 3.48 0.00 18.98
N LEU A 227 2.86 1.15 18.75
CA LEU A 227 1.62 1.55 19.43
C LEU A 227 0.42 1.21 18.55
N LEU A 228 -0.62 0.68 19.17
CA LEU A 228 -1.96 0.61 18.59
C LEU A 228 -2.83 1.68 19.26
N ILE A 229 -3.12 2.76 18.54
CA ILE A 229 -4.17 3.70 18.93
C ILE A 229 -5.49 3.16 18.40
N THR A 230 -6.47 3.00 19.29
CA THR A 230 -7.77 2.39 18.99
C THR A 230 -8.88 3.12 19.73
N THR A 231 -10.08 3.19 19.15
CA THR A 231 -11.27 3.71 19.83
C THR A 231 -11.94 2.69 20.73
N GLU A 232 -11.58 1.41 20.58
CA GLU A 232 -12.10 0.30 21.38
C GLU A 232 -10.94 -0.50 21.98
N LEU A 233 -11.01 -0.77 23.29
CA LEU A 233 -10.12 -1.70 23.98
C LEU A 233 -10.91 -2.96 24.31
N ASP A 234 -10.31 -4.12 24.08
CA ASP A 234 -10.86 -5.37 24.62
C ASP A 234 -10.98 -5.26 26.14
N ALA A 235 -12.14 -5.65 26.68
CA ALA A 235 -12.43 -5.56 28.11
C ALA A 235 -11.47 -6.38 29.01
N THR A 236 -10.67 -7.27 28.42
CA THR A 236 -9.66 -8.09 29.08
C THR A 236 -8.26 -7.47 29.07
N GLN A 237 -8.05 -6.39 28.31
CA GLN A 237 -6.77 -5.70 28.21
C GLN A 237 -6.73 -4.54 29.20
N ALA A 238 -5.95 -4.68 30.28
CA ALA A 238 -5.66 -3.57 31.15
C ALA A 238 -4.83 -2.52 30.39
N GLN A 239 -5.31 -1.29 30.30
CA GLN A 239 -4.58 -0.21 29.67
C GLN A 239 -3.30 0.08 30.48
N THR A 240 -2.15 -0.25 29.91
CA THR A 240 -0.84 0.10 30.46
C THR A 240 -0.28 1.27 29.67
N CYS A 241 0.07 2.36 30.36
CA CYS A 241 0.61 3.53 29.67
C CYS A 241 2.09 3.34 29.35
N PRO A 242 2.48 3.40 28.05
CA PRO A 242 3.88 3.35 27.69
C PRO A 242 4.56 4.61 28.23
N THR A 243 5.75 4.43 28.80
CA THR A 243 6.61 5.58 29.10
C THR A 243 7.42 5.87 27.84
N ILE A 244 7.19 7.00 27.18
CA ILE A 244 7.98 7.44 26.02
C ILE A 244 9.36 7.91 26.52
N THR A 245 10.19 6.95 26.92
CA THR A 245 11.55 7.20 27.42
C THR A 245 12.54 6.84 26.33
N GLY A 246 12.94 7.83 25.54
CA GLY A 246 14.23 7.81 24.86
C GLY A 246 14.32 7.29 23.42
N ALA A 247 13.24 6.81 22.79
CA ALA A 247 13.29 6.38 21.39
C ALA A 247 12.07 6.93 20.61
N LEU A 248 12.21 8.15 20.12
CA LEU A 248 11.44 8.71 19.01
C LEU A 248 12.42 9.45 18.11
#